data_AF-A0A848DPT4-F1
#
_entry.id   AF-A0A848DPT4-F1
#
_cell.length_a   1.000
_cell.length_b   1.000
_cell.length_c   1.000
_cell.angle_alpha   90.00
_cell.angle_beta   90.00
_cell.angle_gamma   90.00
#
_symmetry.space_group_name_H-M   'P 1'
#
loop_
_entity.id
_entity.type
_entity.pdbx_description
1 polymer ?
#
loop_
_entity_poly.entity_id
_entity_poly.type
_entity_poly.pdbx_seq_one_letter_code
_entity_poly.pdbx_strand_id
1 'polypeptide(L)'
;MESLPQRRKPGRKSKGARVQVPVRMPAEFHAEVERISQRDGIPVTDVVTRMIAESLGRPAPDYCRPKTTSQQEELPLTKAS
;
A
#
# COMPACT_ATOMS: atom_id res chain seq x y z
N MET A 1 34.89 -7.40 -18.47
CA MET A 1 33.96 -7.52 -17.32
C MET A 1 32.56 -7.23 -17.83
N GLU A 2 31.83 -8.27 -18.23
CA GLU A 2 30.42 -8.13 -18.62
C GLU A 2 29.57 -7.95 -17.36
N SER A 3 28.86 -6.83 -17.26
CA SER A 3 27.94 -6.53 -16.17
C SER A 3 26.63 -7.28 -16.40
N LEU A 4 26.25 -8.15 -15.46
CA LEU A 4 24.98 -8.87 -15.51
C LEU A 4 23.81 -7.87 -15.46
N PRO A 5 22.75 -8.07 -16.29
CA PRO A 5 21.59 -7.18 -16.30
C PRO A 5 20.87 -7.22 -14.93
N GLN A 6 20.66 -6.04 -14.35
CA GLN A 6 20.04 -5.89 -13.04
C GLN A 6 18.57 -6.34 -13.08
N ARG A 7 18.22 -7.36 -12.30
CA ARG A 7 16.87 -7.92 -12.22
C ARG A 7 15.89 -6.86 -11.72
N ARG A 8 14.91 -6.48 -12.55
CA ARG A 8 13.84 -5.54 -12.17
C ARG A 8 13.04 -6.14 -11.02
N LYS A 9 12.77 -5.35 -9.97
CA LYS A 9 11.97 -5.77 -8.81
C LYS A 9 10.62 -6.32 -9.31
N PRO A 10 10.13 -7.44 -8.76
CA PRO A 10 8.82 -7.97 -9.12
C PRO A 10 7.76 -6.89 -8.89
N GLY A 11 6.89 -6.71 -9.88
CA GLY A 11 5.76 -5.79 -9.76
C GLY A 11 4.87 -6.14 -8.56
N ARG A 12 4.09 -5.18 -8.09
CA ARG A 12 3.15 -5.41 -6.99
C ARG A 12 2.16 -6.50 -7.40
N LYS A 13 1.90 -7.48 -6.51
CA LYS A 13 0.92 -8.54 -6.73
C LYS A 13 -0.43 -7.94 -7.15
N SER A 14 -1.12 -8.61 -8.08
CA SER A 14 -2.44 -8.17 -8.52
C SER A 14 -3.40 -8.18 -7.31
N LYS A 15 -4.32 -7.22 -7.28
CA LYS A 15 -5.23 -6.99 -6.15
C LYS A 15 -6.63 -7.57 -6.41
N GLY A 16 -6.71 -8.67 -7.17
CA GLY A 16 -7.96 -9.34 -7.55
C GLY A 16 -8.75 -8.63 -8.66
N ALA A 17 -9.98 -9.11 -8.89
CA ALA A 17 -10.91 -8.53 -9.87
C ALA A 17 -11.36 -7.13 -9.43
N ARG A 18 -11.19 -6.13 -10.31
CA ARG A 18 -11.46 -4.71 -10.03
C ARG A 18 -12.00 -4.01 -11.25
N VAL A 19 -12.83 -2.98 -11.04
CA VAL A 19 -13.30 -2.06 -12.08
C VAL A 19 -12.63 -0.70 -11.86
N GLN A 20 -12.13 -0.09 -12.94
CA GLN A 20 -11.60 1.27 -12.88
C GLN A 20 -12.76 2.27 -12.90
N VAL A 21 -12.80 3.17 -11.93
CA VAL A 21 -13.80 4.24 -11.84
C VAL A 21 -13.09 5.59 -11.88
N PRO A 22 -13.12 6.32 -13.02
CA PRO A 22 -12.56 7.66 -13.09
C PRO A 22 -13.48 8.66 -12.38
N VAL A 23 -12.97 9.33 -11.35
CA VAL A 23 -13.70 10.39 -10.62
C VAL A 23 -12.92 11.69 -10.62
N ARG A 24 -13.62 12.82 -10.67
CA ARG A 24 -13.05 14.14 -10.40
C ARG A 24 -13.49 14.56 -9.00
N MET A 25 -12.56 15.09 -8.21
CA MET A 25 -12.84 15.59 -6.86
C MET A 25 -12.20 16.97 -6.68
N PRO A 26 -12.75 17.79 -5.77
CA PRO A 26 -12.10 19.04 -5.35
C PRO A 26 -10.66 18.82 -4.90
N ALA A 27 -9.79 19.81 -5.15
CA ALA A 27 -8.35 19.70 -4.91
C ALA A 27 -8.03 19.54 -3.42
N GLU A 28 -8.80 20.19 -2.56
CA GLU A 28 -8.71 20.08 -1.11
C GLU A 28 -8.96 18.65 -0.63
N PHE A 29 -9.92 17.93 -1.21
CA PHE A 29 -10.18 16.54 -0.83
C PHE A 29 -9.05 15.63 -1.27
N HIS A 30 -8.48 15.87 -2.46
CA HIS A 30 -7.30 15.12 -2.89
C HIS A 30 -6.13 15.34 -1.92
N ALA A 31 -5.87 16.57 -1.49
CA ALA A 31 -4.81 16.89 -0.54
C ALA A 31 -5.00 16.18 0.81
N GLU A 32 -6.23 16.11 1.31
CA GLU A 32 -6.56 15.35 2.53
C GLU A 32 -6.27 13.86 2.38
N VAL A 33 -6.69 13.25 1.26
CA VAL A 33 -6.45 11.83 0.98
C VAL A 33 -4.96 11.55 0.81
N GLU A 34 -4.21 12.46 0.19
CA GLU A 34 -2.76 12.35 0.03
C GLU A 34 -2.04 12.40 1.38
N ARG A 35 -2.47 13.25 2.31
CA ARG A 35 -1.90 13.29 3.66
C ARG A 35 -2.11 11.98 4.42
N ILE A 36 -3.29 11.36 4.27
CA ILE A 36 -3.59 10.04 4.84
C ILE A 36 -2.74 8.96 4.19
N SER A 37 -2.59 9.01 2.86
CA SER A 37 -1.72 8.10 2.10
C SER A 37 -0.28 8.12 2.62
N GLN A 38 0.27 9.31 2.85
CA GLN A 38 1.62 9.49 3.39
C GLN A 38 1.74 8.95 4.82
N ARG A 39 0.79 9.31 5.69
CA ARG A 39 0.77 8.85 7.10
C ARG A 39 0.69 7.33 7.21
N ASP A 40 -0.15 6.70 6.39
CA ASP A 40 -0.45 5.26 6.48
C ASP A 40 0.52 4.42 5.63
N GLY A 41 1.36 5.04 4.79
CA GLY A 41 2.29 4.35 3.89
C GLY A 41 1.60 3.51 2.82
N ILE A 42 0.39 3.89 2.41
CA ILE A 42 -0.41 3.20 1.39
C ILE A 42 -0.79 4.16 0.25
N PRO A 43 -1.03 3.70 -0.98
CA PRO A 43 -1.45 4.58 -2.08
C PRO A 43 -2.78 5.30 -1.83
N VAL A 44 -2.92 6.50 -2.38
CA VAL A 44 -4.17 7.28 -2.46
C VAL A 44 -5.38 6.42 -2.85
N THR A 45 -5.25 5.57 -3.88
CA THR A 45 -6.35 4.70 -4.34
C THR A 45 -6.78 3.65 -3.31
N ASP A 46 -5.86 3.17 -2.47
CA ASP A 46 -6.15 2.24 -1.38
C ASP A 46 -6.83 2.99 -0.21
N VAL A 47 -6.44 4.24 0.06
CA VAL A 47 -7.14 5.12 1.02
C VAL A 47 -8.58 5.37 0.59
N VAL A 48 -8.80 5.77 -0.66
CA VAL A 48 -10.16 6.01 -1.21
C VAL A 48 -11.00 4.74 -1.12
N THR A 49 -10.44 3.59 -1.46
CA THR A 49 -11.14 2.30 -1.35
C THR A 49 -11.55 2.01 0.10
N ARG A 50 -10.69 2.30 1.08
CA ARG A 50 -11.02 2.15 2.51
C ARG A 50 -12.18 3.07 2.92
N MET A 51 -12.13 4.35 2.56
CA MET A 51 -13.18 5.31 2.88
C MET A 51 -14.54 4.92 2.26
N ILE A 52 -14.54 4.41 1.03
CA ILE A 52 -15.77 3.90 0.38
C ILE A 52 -16.29 2.66 1.11
N ALA A 53 -15.42 1.73 1.50
CA ALA A 53 -15.85 0.55 2.24
C ALA A 53 -16.48 0.94 3.59
N GLU A 54 -15.85 1.87 4.31
CA GLU A 54 -16.36 2.41 5.58
C GLU A 54 -17.72 3.09 5.42
N SER A 55 -17.89 3.95 4.39
CA SER A 55 -19.17 4.64 4.15
C SER A 55 -20.29 3.69 3.75
N LEU A 56 -19.95 2.54 3.17
CA LEU A 56 -20.90 1.48 2.83
C LEU A 56 -21.15 0.49 3.98
N GLY A 57 -20.50 0.66 5.14
CA GLY A 57 -20.58 -0.28 6.26
C GLY A 57 -19.99 -1.65 5.94
N ARG A 58 -18.99 -1.71 5.05
CA ARG A 58 -18.33 -2.95 4.59
C ARG A 58 -16.88 -3.01 5.06
N PRO A 59 -16.33 -4.22 5.25
CA PRO A 59 -14.91 -4.36 5.58
C PRO A 59 -14.04 -3.91 4.42
N ALA A 60 -13.08 -3.02 4.70
CA ALA A 60 -12.03 -2.66 3.76
C ALA A 60 -11.03 -3.83 3.58
N PRO A 61 -10.52 -4.08 2.36
CA PRO A 61 -9.47 -5.08 2.14
C PRO A 61 -8.19 -4.79 2.94
N ASP A 62 -7.47 -5.84 3.34
CA ASP A 62 -6.31 -5.72 4.23
C ASP A 62 -5.18 -4.85 3.65
N TYR A 63 -4.97 -4.85 2.34
CA TYR A 63 -3.96 -4.02 1.69
C TYR A 63 -4.27 -2.51 1.72
N CYS A 64 -5.47 -2.12 2.14
CA CYS A 64 -5.87 -0.73 2.38
C CYS A 64 -5.62 -0.27 3.82
N ARG A 65 -5.08 -1.14 4.68
CA ARG A 65 -4.74 -0.80 6.05
C ARG A 65 -3.29 -0.31 6.14
N PRO A 66 -2.97 0.54 7.12
CA PRO A 66 -1.59 0.96 7.36
C PRO A 66 -0.70 -0.26 7.49
N LYS A 67 0.48 -0.22 6.86
CA LYS A 67 1.49 -1.24 7.14
C LYS A 67 2.01 -0.97 8.53
N THR A 68 1.74 -1.87 9.47
CA THR A 68 2.51 -1.91 10.71
C THR A 68 3.95 -2.11 10.27
N THR A 69 4.80 -1.11 10.46
CA THR A 69 6.25 -1.28 10.37
C THR A 69 6.60 -2.21 11.53
N SER A 70 6.47 -3.52 11.31
CA SER A 70 7.16 -4.48 12.15
C SER A 70 8.62 -4.12 12.03
N GLN A 71 9.15 -3.49 13.09
CA GLN A 71 10.56 -3.52 13.37
C GLN A 71 10.94 -4.98 13.21
N GLN A 72 11.67 -5.30 12.15
CA GLN A 72 12.25 -6.62 11.99
C GLN A 72 13.19 -6.75 13.18
N GLU A 73 12.74 -7.42 14.25
CA GLU A 73 13.64 -7.88 15.30
C GLU A 73 14.71 -8.70 14.58
N GLU A 74 15.93 -8.17 14.54
CA GLU A 74 17.09 -8.89 14.05
C GLU A 74 17.19 -10.18 14.87
N LEU A 75 16.90 -11.33 14.24
CA LEU A 75 17.17 -12.60 14.90
C LEU A 75 18.68 -12.66 15.18
N PRO A 76 19.12 -12.76 16.44
CA PRO A 76 20.55 -12.83 16.73
C PRO A 76 21.11 -14.12 16.12
N LEU A 77 21.99 -13.97 15.13
CA LEU A 77 22.75 -15.04 14.46
C LEU A 77 23.83 -15.66 15.37
N THR A 78 23.65 -15.64 16.69
CA THR A 78 24.61 -16.23 17.62
C THR A 78 24.08 -17.52 18.20
N LYS A 79 24.48 -18.62 17.54
CA LYS A 79 25.11 -19.84 18.11
C LYS A 79 24.72 -21.07 17.31
N ALA A 80 25.35 -21.23 16.15
CA ALA A 80 25.64 -22.54 15.59
C ALA A 80 27.16 -22.68 15.52
N SER A 81 27.69 -23.50 16.45
CA SER A 81 29.05 -24.03 16.62
C SER A 81 29.58 -23.77 18.02
#